data_AF-I1CGW5-F1
#
_entry.id   AF-I1CGW5-F1
#
_cell.length_a   1.000
_cell.length_b   1.000
_cell.length_c   1.000
_cell.angle_alpha   90.00
_cell.angle_beta   90.00
_cell.angle_gamma   90.00
#
_symmetry.space_group_name_H-M   'P 1'
#
loop_
_entity.id
_entity.type
_entity.pdbx_description
1 polymer ?
#
loop_
_entity_poly.entity_id
_entity_poly.type
_entity_poly.pdbx_seq_one_letter_code
_entity_poly.pdbx_strand_id
1 'polypeptide(L)'
;MLYKDRYWSQAIFRYLSGTCLEMMGERTQAILAFAEVPALIKQQQCKNTSASTTEHYILNKIKLMQSSGYQDMDLTLCALEYLYLMNAIEFMGAQQLELNLELVDYALSRVLETEKLEHSIRMKELLPETPPSQYEDQRGLLLLLKISLLNAMGRFQESVIHLNWIIDHKSKIVADKWIIPHVFWEAGITSWNLKQKSQSLSFWELALKHTNYDFEHRLSMP
;
A
#
# COMPACT_ATOMS: atom_id res chain seq x y z
N MET A 1 14.30 12.50 -20.91
CA MET A 1 13.30 11.46 -21.25
C MET A 1 12.12 11.47 -20.28
N LEU A 2 12.30 11.59 -18.95
CA LEU A 2 11.19 11.67 -17.97
C LEU A 2 10.14 12.78 -18.17
N TYR A 3 10.54 13.95 -18.70
CA TYR A 3 9.61 15.06 -19.02
C TYR A 3 8.73 14.77 -20.24
N LYS A 4 9.24 13.98 -21.21
CA LYS A 4 8.51 13.65 -22.45
C LYS A 4 7.36 12.67 -22.20
N ASP A 5 7.50 11.83 -21.18
CA ASP A 5 6.53 10.80 -20.83
C ASP A 5 5.45 11.28 -19.84
N ARG A 6 5.46 12.58 -19.45
CA ARG A 6 4.49 13.18 -18.51
C ARG A 6 4.30 12.40 -17.19
N TYR A 7 5.31 11.61 -16.77
CA TYR A 7 5.24 10.76 -15.57
C TYR A 7 5.04 11.56 -14.27
N TRP A 8 5.35 12.86 -14.29
CA TRP A 8 5.38 13.70 -13.10
C TRP A 8 4.44 14.88 -13.26
N SER A 9 3.31 14.84 -12.57
CA SER A 9 2.35 15.93 -12.53
C SER A 9 2.46 16.72 -11.23
N GLN A 10 1.88 17.92 -11.23
CA GLN A 10 1.77 18.74 -10.02
C GLN A 10 1.04 17.98 -8.91
N ALA A 11 0.04 17.16 -9.26
CA ALA A 11 -0.68 16.31 -8.33
C ALA A 11 0.23 15.26 -7.67
N ILE A 12 1.09 14.59 -8.45
CA ILE A 12 2.06 13.62 -7.91
C ILE A 12 3.04 14.30 -6.96
N PHE A 13 3.61 15.45 -7.33
CA PHE A 13 4.52 16.17 -6.45
C PHE A 13 3.83 16.66 -5.18
N ARG A 14 2.57 17.10 -5.28
CA ARG A 14 1.81 17.55 -4.11
C ARG A 14 1.50 16.39 -3.16
N TYR A 15 1.15 15.23 -3.69
CA TYR A 15 1.01 14.00 -2.90
C TYR A 15 2.33 13.65 -2.20
N LEU A 16 3.44 13.57 -2.93
CA LEU A 16 4.75 13.24 -2.35
C LEU A 16 5.19 14.25 -1.29
N SER A 17 4.92 15.53 -1.49
CA SER A 17 5.16 16.56 -0.48
C SER A 17 4.33 16.32 0.79
N GLY A 18 3.05 15.97 0.66
CA GLY A 18 2.19 15.62 1.79
C GLY A 18 2.72 14.40 2.53
N THR A 19 3.18 13.40 1.79
CA THR A 19 3.77 12.18 2.32
C THR A 19 5.06 12.44 3.12
N CYS A 20 5.94 13.32 2.63
CA CYS A 20 7.13 13.73 3.38
C CYS A 20 6.79 14.53 4.65
N LEU A 21 5.80 15.43 4.57
CA LEU A 21 5.33 16.19 5.74
C LEU A 21 4.76 15.26 6.82
N GLU A 22 4.03 14.22 6.41
CA GLU A 22 3.50 13.20 7.31
C GLU A 22 4.62 12.47 8.04
N MET A 23 5.64 12.00 7.32
CA MET A 23 6.83 11.36 7.92
C MET A 23 7.61 12.27 8.88
N MET A 24 7.56 13.59 8.67
CA MET A 24 8.18 14.58 9.56
C MET A 24 7.34 14.90 10.80
N GLY A 25 6.14 14.33 10.93
CA GLY A 25 5.19 14.63 12.01
C GLY A 25 4.37 15.90 11.79
N GLU A 26 4.48 16.54 10.63
CA GLU A 26 3.77 17.78 10.25
C GLU A 26 2.36 17.45 9.73
N ARG A 27 1.57 16.72 10.53
CA ARG A 27 0.29 16.10 10.10
C ARG A 27 -0.71 17.11 9.53
N THR A 28 -0.84 18.29 10.13
CA THR A 28 -1.76 19.32 9.62
C THR A 28 -1.36 19.78 8.22
N GLN A 29 -0.06 19.98 7.99
CA GLN A 29 0.45 20.41 6.68
C GLN A 29 0.31 19.29 5.64
N ALA A 30 0.52 18.03 6.06
CA ALA A 30 0.31 16.85 5.22
C ALA A 30 -1.15 16.74 4.76
N ILE A 31 -2.11 16.89 5.67
CA ILE A 31 -3.55 16.86 5.33
C ILE A 31 -3.91 17.95 4.33
N LEU A 32 -3.43 19.19 4.54
CA LEU A 32 -3.65 20.29 3.60
C LEU A 32 -3.06 19.98 2.22
N ALA A 33 -1.86 19.42 2.17
CA ALA A 33 -1.24 19.00 0.91
C ALA A 33 -2.06 17.90 0.21
N PHE A 34 -2.51 16.88 0.92
CA PHE A 34 -3.35 15.82 0.35
C PHE A 34 -4.70 16.34 -0.14
N ALA A 35 -5.34 17.26 0.59
CA ALA A 35 -6.64 17.81 0.22
C ALA A 35 -6.63 18.59 -1.11
N GLU A 36 -5.48 19.12 -1.54
CA GLU A 36 -5.35 19.84 -2.80
C GLU A 36 -5.25 18.94 -4.04
N VAL A 37 -4.80 17.69 -3.87
CA VAL A 37 -4.49 16.79 -4.99
C VAL A 37 -5.70 16.51 -5.89
N PRO A 38 -6.93 16.25 -5.39
CA PRO A 38 -8.08 16.03 -6.26
C PRO A 38 -8.39 17.22 -7.18
N ALA A 39 -8.20 18.45 -6.68
CA ALA A 39 -8.40 19.66 -7.47
C ALA A 39 -7.34 19.79 -8.57
N LEU A 40 -6.07 19.47 -8.26
CA LEU A 40 -4.97 19.49 -9.23
C LEU A 40 -5.19 18.48 -10.36
N ILE A 41 -5.63 17.26 -10.04
CA ILE A 41 -5.95 16.23 -11.04
C ILE A 41 -7.11 16.69 -11.93
N LYS A 42 -8.17 17.26 -11.35
CA LYS A 42 -9.31 17.78 -12.11
C LYS A 42 -8.91 18.89 -13.08
N GLN A 43 -8.06 19.83 -12.64
CA GLN A 43 -7.54 20.90 -13.49
C GLN A 43 -6.74 20.37 -14.68
N GLN A 44 -6.01 19.27 -14.50
CA GLN A 44 -5.23 18.62 -15.55
C GLN A 44 -6.12 17.88 -16.56
N GLN A 45 -7.19 17.22 -16.09
CA GLN A 45 -8.19 16.58 -16.95
C GLN A 45 -8.92 17.62 -17.82
N CYS A 46 -9.23 18.80 -17.27
CA CYS A 46 -9.80 19.91 -18.05
C CYS A 46 -8.88 20.43 -19.17
N LYS A 47 -7.58 20.11 -19.13
CA LYS A 47 -6.60 20.43 -20.18
C LYS A 47 -6.44 19.28 -21.20
N ASN A 48 -7.45 18.40 -21.34
CA ASN A 48 -7.47 17.25 -22.25
C ASN A 48 -6.28 16.28 -22.10
N THR A 49 -5.72 16.19 -20.89
CA THR A 49 -4.71 15.18 -20.57
C THR A 49 -5.37 14.12 -19.68
N SER A 50 -5.43 12.87 -20.15
CA SER A 50 -5.92 11.76 -19.34
C SER A 50 -5.03 11.58 -18.11
N ALA A 51 -5.64 11.24 -16.97
CA ALA A 51 -4.89 10.99 -15.75
C ALA A 51 -4.07 9.70 -15.90
N SER A 52 -2.81 9.75 -15.51
CA SER A 52 -1.93 8.58 -15.48
C SER A 52 -2.42 7.54 -14.47
N THR A 53 -1.95 6.29 -14.58
CA THR A 53 -2.23 5.23 -13.59
C THR A 53 -1.80 5.65 -12.19
N THR A 54 -0.65 6.34 -12.06
CA THR A 54 -0.17 6.88 -10.78
C THR A 54 -1.12 7.92 -10.20
N GLU A 55 -1.70 8.79 -11.03
CA GLU A 55 -2.69 9.79 -10.57
C GLU A 55 -4.00 9.15 -10.14
N HIS A 56 -4.45 8.09 -10.82
CA HIS A 56 -5.63 7.32 -10.38
C HIS A 56 -5.41 6.66 -9.02
N TYR A 57 -4.28 5.98 -8.85
CA TYR A 57 -3.88 5.39 -7.57
C TYR A 57 -3.84 6.45 -6.45
N ILE A 58 -3.14 7.57 -6.65
CA ILE A 58 -3.05 8.65 -5.66
C ILE A 58 -4.43 9.21 -5.32
N LEU A 59 -5.29 9.40 -6.33
CA LEU A 59 -6.64 9.90 -6.12
C LEU A 59 -7.47 8.93 -5.28
N ASN A 60 -7.39 7.63 -5.55
CA ASN A 60 -8.08 6.60 -4.78
C ASN A 60 -7.57 6.58 -3.33
N LYS A 61 -6.26 6.68 -3.13
CA LYS A 61 -5.65 6.74 -1.79
C LYS A 61 -6.13 7.93 -0.99
N ILE A 62 -6.19 9.10 -1.61
CA ILE A 62 -6.64 10.33 -0.96
C ILE A 62 -8.14 10.27 -0.65
N LYS A 63 -8.96 9.69 -1.54
CA LYS A 63 -10.39 9.47 -1.25
C LYS A 63 -10.59 8.57 -0.03
N LEU A 64 -9.77 7.52 0.11
CA LEU A 64 -9.80 6.65 1.29
C LEU A 64 -9.48 7.44 2.56
N MET A 65 -8.40 8.22 2.56
CA MET A 65 -8.04 9.08 3.70
C MET A 65 -9.13 10.12 4.00
N GLN A 66 -9.75 10.72 2.97
CA GLN A 66 -10.84 11.66 3.15
C GLN A 66 -12.10 11.02 3.75
N SER A 67 -12.40 9.77 3.40
CA SER A 67 -13.57 9.05 3.93
C SER A 67 -13.51 8.80 5.43
N SER A 68 -12.30 8.64 6.00
CA SER A 68 -12.10 8.55 7.45
C SER A 68 -11.83 9.90 8.11
N GLY A 69 -11.96 11.01 7.39
CA GLY A 69 -11.60 12.34 7.91
C GLY A 69 -10.13 12.44 8.31
N TYR A 70 -9.26 11.68 7.65
CA TYR A 70 -7.83 11.58 7.93
C TYR A 70 -7.47 10.98 9.29
N GLN A 71 -8.40 10.29 9.96
CA GLN A 71 -8.17 9.67 11.28
C GLN A 71 -7.26 8.44 11.18
N ASP A 72 -7.34 7.70 10.07
CA ASP A 72 -6.61 6.43 9.88
C ASP A 72 -5.22 6.60 9.26
N MET A 73 -4.67 7.82 9.27
CA MET A 73 -3.34 8.07 8.67
C MET A 73 -2.21 7.30 9.39
N ASP A 74 -2.37 6.99 10.68
CA ASP A 74 -1.43 6.13 11.42
C ASP A 74 -1.47 4.65 11.00
N LEU A 75 -2.47 4.26 10.20
CA LEU A 75 -2.68 2.90 9.70
C LEU A 75 -2.16 2.73 8.26
N THR A 76 -1.55 3.77 7.69
CA THR A 76 -0.99 3.76 6.34
C THR A 76 0.44 4.25 6.35
N LEU A 77 1.24 3.82 5.38
CA LEU A 77 2.62 4.26 5.19
C LEU A 77 2.80 4.74 3.75
N CYS A 78 2.13 5.83 3.40
CA CYS A 78 2.02 6.36 2.03
C CYS A 78 3.39 6.52 1.33
N ALA A 79 4.45 6.83 2.09
CA ALA A 79 5.81 6.97 1.57
C ALA A 79 6.39 5.63 1.14
N LEU A 80 6.35 4.67 2.06
CA LEU A 80 6.89 3.34 1.86
C LEU A 80 6.10 2.58 0.80
N GLU A 81 4.78 2.75 0.78
CA GLU A 81 3.90 2.24 -0.27
C GLU A 81 4.27 2.80 -1.65
N TYR A 82 4.50 4.11 -1.75
CA TYR A 82 4.95 4.69 -3.01
C TYR A 82 6.32 4.16 -3.43
N LEU A 83 7.26 4.01 -2.50
CA LEU A 83 8.58 3.42 -2.76
C LEU A 83 8.47 1.97 -3.22
N TYR A 84 7.60 1.17 -2.60
CA TYR A 84 7.29 -0.19 -3.02
C TYR A 84 6.79 -0.23 -4.47
N LEU A 85 5.77 0.57 -4.79
CA LEU A 85 5.22 0.64 -6.14
C LEU A 85 6.27 1.08 -7.16
N MET A 86 7.25 1.88 -6.76
CA MET A 86 8.37 2.32 -7.58
C MET A 86 9.55 1.35 -7.65
N ASN A 87 9.42 0.12 -7.10
CA ASN A 87 10.48 -0.88 -6.98
C ASN A 87 11.72 -0.34 -6.25
N ALA A 88 11.54 0.61 -5.32
CA ALA A 88 12.63 1.31 -4.66
C ALA A 88 13.16 0.58 -3.41
N ILE A 89 12.42 -0.40 -2.88
CA ILE A 89 12.80 -1.12 -1.65
C ILE A 89 14.10 -1.90 -1.82
N GLU A 90 14.31 -2.55 -2.97
CA GLU A 90 15.52 -3.36 -3.24
C GLU A 90 16.81 -2.53 -3.26
N PHE A 91 16.71 -1.20 -3.41
CA PHE A 91 17.86 -0.30 -3.43
C PHE A 91 18.16 0.33 -2.06
N MET A 92 17.40 0.00 -1.02
CA MET A 92 17.62 0.51 0.33
C MET A 92 18.82 -0.18 1.00
N GLY A 93 19.61 0.58 1.75
CA GLY A 93 20.66 0.02 2.60
C GLY A 93 20.07 -0.77 3.79
N ALA A 94 20.84 -1.72 4.33
CA ALA A 94 20.40 -2.59 5.42
C ALA A 94 19.81 -1.84 6.63
N GLN A 95 20.44 -0.74 7.05
CA GLN A 95 19.93 0.10 8.14
C GLN A 95 18.54 0.69 7.83
N GLN A 96 18.33 1.13 6.59
CA GLN A 96 17.06 1.72 6.19
C GLN A 96 15.96 0.66 6.07
N LEU A 97 16.31 -0.56 5.65
CA LEU A 97 15.38 -1.70 5.61
C LEU A 97 14.88 -2.06 7.02
N GLU A 98 15.76 -2.13 8.02
CA GLU A 98 15.37 -2.40 9.41
C GLU A 98 14.51 -1.26 9.99
N LEU A 99 14.87 0.00 9.76
CA LEU A 99 14.05 1.15 10.20
C LEU A 99 12.65 1.12 9.57
N ASN A 100 12.54 0.81 8.27
CA ASN A 100 11.24 0.69 7.62
C ASN A 100 10.45 -0.53 8.11
N LEU A 101 11.13 -1.62 8.48
CA LEU A 101 10.48 -2.79 9.08
C LEU A 101 9.87 -2.43 10.44
N GLU A 102 10.59 -1.70 11.29
CA GLU A 102 10.09 -1.18 12.57
C GLU A 102 8.86 -0.28 12.38
N LEU A 103 8.87 0.60 11.37
CA LEU A 103 7.74 1.45 11.04
C LEU A 103 6.50 0.65 10.62
N VAL A 104 6.69 -0.40 9.80
CA VAL A 104 5.61 -1.30 9.39
C VAL A 104 5.04 -2.06 10.59
N ASP A 105 5.90 -2.55 11.49
CA ASP A 105 5.48 -3.24 12.71
C ASP A 105 4.72 -2.32 13.66
N TYR A 106 5.17 -1.07 13.79
CA TYR A 106 4.44 -0.05 14.53
C TYR A 106 3.05 0.18 13.91
N ALA A 107 2.94 0.42 12.60
CA ALA A 107 1.65 0.62 11.94
C ALA A 107 0.71 -0.60 12.08
N LEU A 108 1.24 -1.82 11.97
CA LEU A 108 0.47 -3.05 12.22
C LEU A 108 -0.04 -3.14 13.67
N SER A 109 0.77 -2.71 14.65
CA SER A 109 0.33 -2.64 16.04
C SER A 109 -0.82 -1.64 16.23
N ARG A 110 -0.78 -0.49 15.54
CA ARG A 110 -1.85 0.51 15.56
C ARG A 110 -3.15 -0.05 15.01
N VAL A 111 -3.11 -0.81 13.91
CA VAL A 111 -4.30 -1.50 13.37
C VAL A 111 -4.94 -2.40 14.43
N LEU A 112 -4.14 -3.24 15.09
CA LEU A 112 -4.63 -4.15 16.13
C LEU A 112 -5.18 -3.42 17.36
N GLU A 113 -4.56 -2.29 17.76
CA GLU A 113 -5.05 -1.46 18.85
C GLU A 113 -6.39 -0.82 18.53
N THR A 114 -6.53 -0.27 17.32
CA THR A 114 -7.78 0.34 16.86
C THR A 114 -8.90 -0.70 16.78
N GLU A 115 -8.63 -1.88 16.19
CA GLU A 115 -9.57 -3.02 16.18
C GLU A 115 -10.06 -3.38 17.60
N LYS A 116 -9.15 -3.49 18.55
CA LYS A 116 -9.49 -3.82 19.95
C LYS A 116 -10.32 -2.72 20.59
N LEU A 117 -9.98 -1.46 20.35
CA LEU A 117 -10.71 -0.32 20.88
C LEU A 117 -12.16 -0.29 20.35
N GLU A 118 -12.34 -0.38 19.04
CA GLU A 118 -13.65 -0.37 18.40
C GLU A 118 -14.49 -1.58 18.85
N HIS A 119 -13.88 -2.78 18.90
CA HIS A 119 -14.54 -3.96 19.44
C HIS A 119 -14.98 -3.74 20.90
N SER A 120 -14.13 -3.13 21.75
CA SER A 120 -14.47 -2.86 23.15
C SER A 120 -15.62 -1.86 23.31
N ILE A 121 -15.78 -0.92 22.38
CA ILE A 121 -16.90 0.03 22.34
C ILE A 121 -18.18 -0.71 21.96
N ARG A 122 -18.15 -1.49 20.87
CA ARG A 122 -19.29 -2.29 20.41
C ARG A 122 -19.82 -3.25 21.46
N MET A 123 -18.93 -3.87 22.25
CA MET A 123 -19.31 -4.80 23.33
C MET A 123 -20.11 -4.15 24.45
N LYS A 124 -20.14 -2.81 24.55
CA LYS A 124 -20.94 -2.07 25.52
C LYS A 124 -22.36 -1.77 25.04
N GLU A 125 -22.62 -1.95 23.74
CA GLU A 125 -23.90 -1.65 23.11
C GLU A 125 -24.65 -2.96 22.80
N LEU A 126 -25.94 -3.01 23.16
CA LEU A 126 -26.81 -4.11 22.74
C LEU A 126 -27.34 -3.77 21.34
N LEU A 127 -26.95 -4.57 20.33
CA LEU A 127 -27.19 -4.28 18.89
C LEU A 127 -26.52 -2.98 18.42
N PRO A 128 -25.18 -2.93 18.32
CA PRO A 128 -24.48 -1.75 17.84
C PRO A 128 -24.88 -1.43 16.39
N GLU A 129 -25.31 -0.19 16.15
CA GLU A 129 -25.64 0.33 14.81
C GLU A 129 -24.38 0.55 13.95
N THR A 130 -23.23 0.78 14.59
CA THR A 130 -21.95 0.89 13.91
C THR A 130 -21.62 -0.45 13.24
N PRO A 131 -21.15 -0.51 11.98
CA PRO A 131 -20.69 -1.75 11.38
C PRO A 131 -19.37 -2.23 12.01
N PRO A 132 -19.05 -3.53 11.93
CA PRO A 132 -17.77 -4.05 12.42
C PRO A 132 -16.60 -3.35 11.73
N SER A 133 -15.55 -3.11 12.50
CA SER A 133 -14.27 -2.61 12.00
C SER A 133 -13.72 -3.55 10.93
N GLN A 134 -13.39 -3.03 9.75
CA GLN A 134 -12.78 -3.80 8.66
C GLN A 134 -11.48 -3.12 8.26
N TYR A 135 -10.36 -3.62 8.80
CA TYR A 135 -9.02 -3.11 8.50
C TYR A 135 -8.21 -4.08 7.63
N GLU A 136 -8.88 -5.02 6.96
CA GLU A 136 -8.22 -6.01 6.11
C GLU A 136 -7.44 -5.36 4.95
N ASP A 137 -7.92 -4.25 4.39
CA ASP A 137 -7.21 -3.49 3.36
C ASP A 137 -5.89 -2.89 3.89
N GLN A 138 -5.96 -2.14 5.01
CA GLN A 138 -4.79 -1.51 5.63
C GLN A 138 -3.78 -2.57 6.09
N ARG A 139 -4.26 -3.62 6.74
CA ARG A 139 -3.43 -4.72 7.21
C ARG A 139 -2.80 -5.50 6.05
N GLY A 140 -3.56 -5.79 5.00
CA GLY A 140 -3.07 -6.46 3.80
C GLY A 140 -1.93 -5.69 3.14
N LEU A 141 -2.09 -4.37 3.00
CA LEU A 141 -1.05 -3.49 2.48
C LEU A 141 0.20 -3.48 3.38
N LEU A 142 0.05 -3.27 4.68
CA LEU A 142 1.18 -3.23 5.61
C LEU A 142 1.94 -4.55 5.64
N LEU A 143 1.23 -5.68 5.58
CA LEU A 143 1.85 -6.99 5.49
C LEU A 143 2.59 -7.20 4.16
N LEU A 144 2.04 -6.71 3.04
CA LEU A 144 2.75 -6.72 1.75
C LEU A 144 4.08 -5.93 1.82
N LEU A 145 4.06 -4.74 2.43
CA LEU A 145 5.29 -3.97 2.66
C LEU A 145 6.27 -4.72 3.55
N LYS A 146 5.78 -5.34 4.63
CA LYS A 146 6.61 -6.18 5.51
C LYS A 146 7.29 -7.32 4.75
N ILE A 147 6.54 -8.03 3.92
CA ILE A 147 7.04 -9.13 3.09
C ILE A 147 8.14 -8.63 2.14
N SER A 148 7.91 -7.51 1.46
CA SER A 148 8.89 -6.95 0.53
C SER A 148 10.19 -6.56 1.22
N LEU A 149 10.10 -5.94 2.41
CA LEU A 149 11.27 -5.61 3.23
C LEU A 149 12.02 -6.87 3.69
N LEU A 150 11.31 -7.87 4.21
CA LEU A 150 11.91 -9.14 4.62
C LEU A 150 12.60 -9.85 3.46
N ASN A 151 11.97 -9.85 2.27
CA ASN A 151 12.54 -10.43 1.06
C ASN A 151 13.80 -9.67 0.62
N ALA A 152 13.78 -8.33 0.64
CA ALA A 152 14.95 -7.51 0.34
C ALA A 152 16.11 -7.76 1.32
N MET A 153 15.81 -8.07 2.58
CA MET A 153 16.80 -8.46 3.59
C MET A 153 17.23 -9.93 3.53
N GLY A 154 16.66 -10.74 2.64
CA GLY A 154 16.93 -12.17 2.55
C GLY A 154 16.28 -13.02 3.64
N ARG A 155 15.36 -12.45 4.43
CA ARG A 155 14.63 -13.09 5.54
C ARG A 155 13.35 -13.80 5.06
N PHE A 156 13.47 -14.55 3.97
CA PHE A 156 12.32 -15.15 3.24
C PHE A 156 11.43 -16.05 4.11
N GLN A 157 12.00 -16.77 5.07
CA GLN A 157 11.25 -17.66 5.94
C GLN A 157 10.23 -16.90 6.82
N GLU A 158 10.57 -15.68 7.23
CA GLU A 158 9.72 -14.83 8.06
C GLU A 158 8.53 -14.27 7.25
N SER A 159 8.70 -14.09 5.93
CA SER A 159 7.64 -13.63 5.02
C SER A 159 6.46 -14.61 4.92
N VAL A 160 6.68 -15.92 5.14
CA VAL A 160 5.70 -16.98 4.86
C VAL A 160 4.40 -16.81 5.64
N ILE A 161 4.48 -16.48 6.94
CA ILE A 161 3.27 -16.31 7.77
C ILE A 161 2.45 -15.10 7.32
N HIS A 162 3.11 -14.04 6.88
CA HIS A 162 2.47 -12.83 6.40
C HIS A 162 1.81 -13.05 5.04
N LEU A 163 2.47 -13.79 4.13
CA LEU A 163 1.92 -14.21 2.85
C LEU A 163 0.63 -15.02 3.03
N ASN A 164 0.66 -16.02 3.90
CA ASN A 164 -0.50 -16.87 4.18
C ASN A 164 -1.66 -16.04 4.71
N TRP A 165 -1.41 -15.11 5.63
CA TRP A 165 -2.46 -14.24 6.14
C TRP A 165 -3.18 -13.49 5.02
N ILE A 166 -2.43 -12.86 4.10
CA ILE A 166 -3.06 -12.09 3.01
C ILE A 166 -3.84 -13.00 2.07
N ILE A 167 -3.30 -14.18 1.73
CA ILE A 167 -3.96 -15.14 0.84
C ILE A 167 -5.27 -15.64 1.46
N ASP A 168 -5.27 -15.94 2.76
CA ASP A 168 -6.46 -16.40 3.50
C ASP A 168 -7.54 -15.32 3.60
N HIS A 169 -7.16 -14.04 3.58
CA HIS A 169 -8.06 -12.89 3.73
C HIS A 169 -8.31 -12.13 2.43
N LYS A 170 -7.82 -12.62 1.28
CA LYS A 170 -7.85 -11.91 -0.01
C LYS A 170 -9.24 -11.44 -0.46
N SER A 171 -10.30 -12.15 -0.08
CA SER A 171 -11.69 -11.79 -0.44
C SER A 171 -12.21 -10.57 0.30
N LYS A 172 -11.54 -10.16 1.38
CA LYS A 172 -11.88 -8.99 2.19
C LYS A 172 -11.04 -7.75 1.87
N ILE A 173 -9.99 -7.91 1.07
CA ILE A 173 -9.16 -6.80 0.57
C ILE A 173 -9.81 -6.28 -0.71
N VAL A 174 -10.47 -5.12 -0.63
CA VAL A 174 -11.38 -4.61 -1.67
C VAL A 174 -11.00 -3.23 -2.20
N ALA A 175 -10.34 -2.39 -1.40
CA ALA A 175 -9.99 -1.03 -1.78
C ALA A 175 -8.83 -1.02 -2.77
N ASP A 176 -7.70 -1.61 -2.36
CA ASP A 176 -6.45 -1.60 -3.12
C ASP A 176 -6.27 -2.93 -3.86
N LYS A 177 -7.00 -3.10 -4.98
CA LYS A 177 -7.02 -4.35 -5.78
C LYS A 177 -5.67 -4.80 -6.30
N TRP A 178 -4.69 -3.90 -6.36
CA TRP A 178 -3.32 -4.19 -6.77
C TRP A 178 -2.55 -5.02 -5.73
N ILE A 179 -3.00 -5.06 -4.46
CA ILE A 179 -2.32 -5.81 -3.40
C ILE A 179 -2.21 -7.29 -3.76
N ILE A 180 -3.30 -7.93 -4.18
CA ILE A 180 -3.34 -9.38 -4.42
C ILE A 180 -2.33 -9.86 -5.48
N PRO A 181 -2.28 -9.28 -6.70
CA PRO A 181 -1.26 -9.70 -7.67
C PRO A 181 0.17 -9.44 -7.18
N HIS A 182 0.41 -8.36 -6.45
CA HIS A 182 1.72 -8.07 -5.85
C HIS A 182 2.10 -9.05 -4.73
N VAL A 183 1.15 -9.53 -3.94
CA VAL A 183 1.36 -10.59 -2.94
C VAL A 183 1.78 -11.89 -3.61
N PHE A 184 1.15 -12.26 -4.73
CA PHE A 184 1.58 -13.42 -5.51
C PHE A 184 2.97 -13.24 -6.11
N TRP A 185 3.32 -12.02 -6.54
CA TRP A 185 4.67 -11.71 -6.99
C TRP A 185 5.73 -11.96 -5.90
N GLU A 186 5.50 -11.41 -4.71
CA GLU A 186 6.36 -11.59 -3.54
C GLU A 186 6.38 -13.04 -3.03
N ALA A 187 5.26 -13.77 -3.13
CA ALA A 187 5.21 -15.20 -2.86
C ALA A 187 6.15 -15.98 -3.78
N GLY A 188 6.20 -15.58 -5.06
CA GLY A 188 7.11 -16.15 -6.04
C GLY A 188 8.58 -15.90 -5.71
N ILE A 189 8.95 -14.68 -5.30
CA ILE A 189 10.30 -14.33 -4.83
C ILE A 189 10.68 -15.17 -3.60
N THR A 190 9.78 -15.22 -2.61
CA THR A 190 9.97 -15.97 -1.37
C THR A 190 10.21 -17.45 -1.66
N SER A 191 9.33 -18.06 -2.45
CA SER A 191 9.38 -19.49 -2.80
C SER A 191 10.64 -19.85 -3.59
N TRP A 192 11.06 -18.97 -4.50
CA TRP A 192 12.28 -19.17 -5.29
C TRP A 192 13.52 -19.27 -4.39
N ASN A 193 13.63 -18.34 -3.43
CA ASN A 193 14.75 -18.28 -2.51
C ASN A 193 14.72 -19.39 -1.46
N LEU A 194 13.54 -19.88 -1.07
CA LEU A 194 13.35 -21.08 -0.25
C LEU A 194 13.53 -22.41 -1.02
N LYS A 195 14.05 -22.36 -2.26
CA LYS A 195 14.30 -23.52 -3.14
C LYS A 195 13.04 -24.27 -3.59
N GLN A 196 11.87 -23.65 -3.51
CA GLN A 196 10.58 -24.16 -3.97
C GLN A 196 10.26 -23.62 -5.37
N LYS A 197 11.13 -23.91 -6.34
CA LYS A 197 11.08 -23.29 -7.68
C LYS A 197 9.78 -23.53 -8.44
N SER A 198 9.20 -24.72 -8.36
CA SER A 198 7.93 -25.03 -9.01
C SER A 198 6.78 -24.17 -8.49
N GLN A 199 6.72 -23.97 -7.16
CA GLN A 199 5.72 -23.11 -6.54
C GLN A 199 5.94 -21.65 -6.92
N SER A 200 7.19 -21.19 -6.96
CA SER A 200 7.52 -19.83 -7.39
C SER A 200 6.96 -19.49 -8.76
N LEU A 201 7.17 -20.37 -9.76
CA LEU A 201 6.60 -20.18 -11.10
C LEU A 201 5.07 -20.11 -11.08
N SER A 202 4.42 -21.00 -10.32
CA SER A 202 2.96 -20.99 -10.20
C SER A 202 2.42 -19.69 -9.60
N PHE A 203 3.13 -19.08 -8.65
CA PHE A 203 2.74 -17.81 -8.06
C PHE A 203 2.90 -16.64 -9.03
N TRP A 204 4.00 -16.58 -9.78
CA TRP A 204 4.17 -15.55 -10.81
C TRP A 204 3.13 -15.69 -11.93
N GLU A 205 2.79 -16.91 -12.34
CA GLU A 205 1.68 -17.14 -13.27
C GLU A 205 0.33 -16.65 -12.71
N LEU A 206 0.07 -16.85 -11.43
CA LEU A 206 -1.13 -16.33 -10.77
C LEU A 206 -1.12 -14.80 -10.74
N ALA A 207 0.01 -14.16 -10.41
CA ALA A 207 0.15 -12.71 -10.43
C ALA A 207 -0.20 -12.12 -11.81
N LEU A 208 0.35 -12.71 -12.88
CA LEU A 208 0.14 -12.26 -14.26
C LEU A 208 -1.28 -12.50 -14.80
N LYS A 209 -2.06 -13.41 -14.20
CA LYS A 209 -3.46 -13.66 -14.59
C LYS A 209 -4.44 -12.63 -14.05
N HIS A 210 -4.04 -11.84 -13.05
CA HIS A 210 -4.88 -10.76 -12.55
C HIS A 210 -4.91 -9.61 -13.55
N THR A 211 -6.07 -8.99 -13.73
CA THR A 211 -6.28 -7.87 -14.65
C THR A 211 -7.13 -6.79 -13.99
N ASN A 212 -7.16 -5.59 -14.56
CA ASN A 212 -8.01 -4.47 -14.14
C ASN A 212 -7.64 -3.90 -12.75
N TYR A 213 -6.35 -3.77 -12.46
CA TYR A 213 -5.84 -3.07 -11.28
C TYR A 213 -4.81 -2.00 -11.67
N ASP A 214 -4.66 -0.99 -10.81
CA ASP A 214 -3.62 0.04 -11.00
C ASP A 214 -2.23 -0.62 -10.99
N PHE A 215 -1.37 -0.21 -11.92
CA PHE A 215 0.00 -0.74 -12.09
C PHE A 215 0.14 -2.16 -12.67
N GLU A 216 -0.87 -2.69 -13.37
CA GLU A 216 -0.76 -3.99 -14.06
C GLU A 216 0.49 -4.11 -14.96
N HIS A 217 0.86 -3.04 -15.65
CA HIS A 217 2.08 -2.96 -16.48
C HIS A 217 3.41 -3.12 -15.72
N ARG A 218 3.41 -3.03 -14.39
CA ARG A 218 4.63 -3.18 -13.57
C ARG A 218 4.96 -4.63 -13.25
N LEU A 219 3.98 -5.53 -13.33
CA LEU A 219 4.20 -6.97 -13.16
C LEU A 219 4.47 -7.69 -14.49
N SER A 220 4.14 -7.06 -15.63
CA SER A 220 4.54 -7.58 -16.94
C SER A 220 6.04 -7.36 -17.17
N MET A 221 6.81 -8.43 -17.39
CA MET A 221 8.14 -8.30 -18.01
C MET A 221 7.98 -7.79 -19.46
N PRO A 222 8.88 -6.94 -19.95
CA PRO A 222 8.98 -6.62 -21.37
C PRO A 222 9.38 -7.84 -22.23
#